data_AF-A0A3D4FKH2-F1
#
_entry.id   AF-A0A3D4FKH2-F1
#
_cell.length_a   1.000
_cell.length_b   1.000
_cell.length_c   1.000
_cell.angle_alpha   90.00
_cell.angle_beta   90.00
_cell.angle_gamma   90.00
#
_symmetry.space_group_name_H-M   'P 1'
#
loop_
_entity.id
_entity.type
_entity.pdbx_description
1 polymer ?
#
loop_
_entity_poly.entity_id
_entity_poly.type
_entity_poly.pdbx_seq_one_letter_code
_entity_poly.pdbx_strand_id
1 'polypeptide(L)'
;MKYILKAFKKYGEIILAVLLTFIGIKLINNYKIFVDLFSSLKNVVSPFIIGAVIAYCINPLMKVFEIRLKFSRGLSLLLSFIIIILLTILNIKFLLPGIISNLKTLIEATPSFMSKTMEFIENYITNDTVKYWIQNNNIIDKINANMYNILSTIFTSLLSITGSLAGSLIKWTLGFVISAYYLYDQEHFILYFKKLMYMILKEDRGNKFIELLNTFDKMIGSY
;
A
#
# COMPACT_ATOMS: atom_id res chain seq x y z
N MET A 1 44.63 -3.10 -49.13
CA MET A 1 43.55 -2.19 -48.67
C MET A 1 42.51 -2.86 -47.76
N LYS A 2 41.87 -3.98 -48.16
CA LYS A 2 40.83 -4.67 -47.33
C LYS A 2 41.28 -5.13 -45.93
N TYR A 3 42.53 -5.55 -45.77
CA TYR A 3 43.06 -6.00 -44.46
C TYR A 3 43.20 -4.87 -43.44
N ILE A 4 43.62 -3.68 -43.88
CA ILE A 4 43.81 -2.50 -43.02
C ILE A 4 42.46 -1.97 -42.53
N LEU A 5 41.45 -1.93 -43.41
CA LEU A 5 40.07 -1.56 -43.07
C LEU A 5 39.42 -2.53 -42.06
N LYS A 6 39.68 -3.84 -42.18
CA LYS A 6 39.15 -4.86 -41.27
C LYS A 6 39.79 -4.78 -39.88
N ALA A 7 41.09 -4.45 -39.81
CA ALA A 7 41.79 -4.19 -38.56
C ALA A 7 41.23 -2.93 -37.87
N PHE A 8 41.07 -1.82 -38.61
CA PHE A 8 40.53 -0.56 -38.07
C PHE A 8 39.12 -0.73 -37.48
N LYS A 9 38.25 -1.49 -38.15
CA LYS A 9 36.89 -1.80 -37.65
C LYS A 9 36.92 -2.62 -36.36
N LYS A 10 37.80 -3.62 -36.28
CA LYS A 10 37.98 -4.46 -35.08
C LYS A 10 38.48 -3.66 -33.87
N TYR A 11 39.44 -2.74 -34.06
CA TYR A 11 39.89 -1.86 -32.97
C TYR A 11 38.81 -0.87 -32.55
N GLY A 12 38.01 -0.35 -33.49
CA GLY A 12 36.85 0.49 -33.19
C GLY A 12 35.81 -0.21 -32.32
N GLU A 13 35.47 -1.46 -32.63
CA GLU A 13 34.53 -2.28 -31.84
C GLU A 13 35.04 -2.52 -30.40
N ILE A 14 36.34 -2.78 -30.23
CA ILE A 14 36.95 -2.97 -28.90
C ILE A 14 36.93 -1.67 -28.09
N ILE A 15 37.28 -0.54 -28.70
CA ILE A 15 37.25 0.77 -28.03
C ILE A 15 35.81 1.13 -27.61
N LEU A 16 34.83 0.85 -28.46
CA LEU A 16 33.42 1.11 -28.17
C LEU A 16 32.90 0.23 -27.03
N ALA A 17 33.31 -1.05 -27.00
CA ALA A 17 32.99 -1.97 -25.91
C ALA A 17 33.59 -1.50 -24.58
N VAL A 18 34.86 -1.06 -24.57
CA VAL A 18 35.54 -0.52 -23.38
C VAL A 18 34.84 0.74 -22.87
N LEU A 19 34.47 1.67 -23.77
CA LEU A 19 33.71 2.87 -23.43
C LEU A 19 32.33 2.55 -22.85
N LEU A 20 31.59 1.60 -23.44
CA LEU A 20 30.30 1.13 -22.94
C LEU A 20 30.43 0.51 -21.55
N THR A 21 31.43 -0.33 -21.30
CA THR A 21 31.69 -0.89 -19.97
C THR A 21 32.07 0.19 -18.96
N PHE A 22 32.88 1.19 -19.34
CA PHE A 22 33.25 2.29 -18.46
C PHE A 22 32.04 3.15 -18.07
N ILE A 23 31.18 3.48 -19.04
CA ILE A 23 29.92 4.20 -18.80
C ILE A 23 28.99 3.35 -17.92
N GLY A 24 28.87 2.05 -18.18
CA GLY A 24 28.06 1.12 -17.40
C GLY A 24 28.49 1.06 -15.94
N ILE A 25 29.80 0.94 -15.67
CA ILE A 25 30.35 0.96 -14.30
C ILE A 25 30.07 2.31 -13.62
N LYS A 26 30.21 3.43 -14.34
CA LYS A 26 29.95 4.76 -13.77
C LYS A 26 28.46 4.99 -13.46
N LEU A 27 27.56 4.42 -14.26
CA LEU A 27 26.11 4.41 -14.00
C LEU A 27 25.77 3.56 -12.78
N ILE A 28 26.33 2.35 -12.67
CA ILE A 28 26.12 1.45 -11.53
C ILE A 28 26.67 2.09 -10.25
N ASN A 29 27.86 2.70 -10.28
CA ASN A 29 28.43 3.36 -9.10
C ASN A 29 27.62 4.60 -8.66
N ASN A 30 26.85 5.20 -9.56
CA ASN A 30 25.95 6.33 -9.27
C ASN A 30 24.48 5.91 -9.16
N TYR A 31 24.19 4.64 -8.87
CA TYR A 31 22.82 4.14 -8.71
C TYR A 31 21.99 4.96 -7.70
N LYS A 32 22.64 5.57 -6.68
CA LYS A 32 21.99 6.45 -5.71
C LYS A 32 21.22 7.59 -6.39
N ILE A 33 21.75 8.17 -7.47
CA ILE A 33 21.05 9.21 -8.24
C ILE A 33 19.71 8.70 -8.77
N PHE A 34 19.67 7.47 -9.30
CA PHE A 34 18.43 6.86 -9.78
C PHE A 34 17.47 6.53 -8.64
N VAL A 35 17.98 6.06 -7.50
CA VAL A 35 17.18 5.78 -6.29
C VAL A 35 16.56 7.06 -5.72
N ASP A 36 17.33 8.15 -5.67
CA ASP A 36 16.89 9.44 -5.14
C ASP A 36 15.87 10.10 -6.07
N LEU A 37 16.06 10.00 -7.39
CA LEU A 37 15.07 10.41 -8.38
C LEU A 37 13.77 9.63 -8.23
N PHE A 38 13.84 8.30 -8.07
CA PHE A 38 12.66 7.46 -7.89
C PHE A 38 11.93 7.76 -6.57
N SER A 39 12.67 7.97 -5.48
CA SER A 39 12.12 8.38 -4.18
C SER A 39 11.41 9.72 -4.26
N SER A 40 12.01 10.69 -4.96
CA SER A 40 11.45 12.02 -5.17
C SER A 40 10.17 11.95 -6.01
N LEU A 41 10.20 11.20 -7.11
CA LEU A 41 9.02 10.93 -7.94
C LEU A 41 7.91 10.28 -7.13
N LYS A 42 8.22 9.28 -6.31
CA LYS A 42 7.22 8.63 -5.44
C LYS A 42 6.56 9.64 -4.50
N ASN A 43 7.31 10.55 -3.90
CA ASN A 43 6.75 11.58 -3.02
C ASN A 43 5.81 12.54 -3.74
N VAL A 44 6.13 12.92 -4.98
CA VAL A 44 5.28 13.78 -5.82
C VAL A 44 4.04 13.05 -6.31
N VAL A 45 4.16 11.78 -6.70
CA VAL A 45 3.04 10.97 -7.22
C VAL A 45 2.14 10.43 -6.11
N SER A 46 2.65 10.26 -4.88
CA SER A 46 1.91 9.74 -3.73
C SER A 46 0.56 10.42 -3.47
N PRO A 47 0.42 11.77 -3.43
CA PRO A 47 -0.88 12.40 -3.21
C PRO A 47 -1.88 12.11 -4.34
N PHE A 48 -1.43 11.90 -5.58
CA PHE A 48 -2.31 11.53 -6.69
C PHE A 48 -2.85 10.11 -6.55
N ILE A 49 -2.00 9.16 -6.12
CA ILE A 49 -2.43 7.79 -5.84
C ILE A 49 -3.46 7.78 -4.71
N ILE A 50 -3.18 8.50 -3.62
CA ILE A 50 -4.11 8.64 -2.48
C ILE A 50 -5.43 9.24 -2.96
N GLY A 51 -5.39 10.31 -3.75
CA GLY A 51 -6.58 10.95 -4.31
C GLY A 51 -7.39 10.02 -5.21
N ALA A 52 -6.73 9.21 -6.05
CA ALA A 52 -7.42 8.23 -6.90
C ALA A 52 -8.13 7.14 -6.06
N VAL A 53 -7.49 6.65 -5.00
CA VAL A 53 -8.10 5.69 -4.07
C VAL A 53 -9.30 6.30 -3.36
N ILE A 54 -9.17 7.52 -2.82
CA ILE A 54 -10.28 8.23 -2.17
C ILE A 54 -11.43 8.44 -3.16
N ALA A 55 -11.15 8.88 -4.38
CA ALA A 55 -12.16 9.07 -5.41
C ALA A 55 -12.91 7.75 -5.70
N TYR A 56 -12.18 6.64 -5.84
CA TYR A 56 -12.79 5.33 -6.04
C TYR A 56 -13.73 4.93 -4.90
N CYS A 57 -13.35 5.18 -3.64
CA CYS A 57 -14.20 4.91 -2.48
C CYS A 57 -15.46 5.80 -2.44
N ILE A 58 -15.35 7.07 -2.83
CA ILE A 58 -16.46 8.04 -2.79
C ILE A 58 -17.42 7.86 -3.98
N ASN A 59 -16.93 7.41 -5.14
CA ASN A 59 -17.69 7.34 -6.38
C ASN A 59 -19.03 6.56 -6.27
N PRO A 60 -19.11 5.36 -5.64
CA PRO A 60 -20.38 4.65 -5.49
C PRO A 60 -21.43 5.46 -4.72
N LEU A 61 -21.02 6.13 -3.64
CA LEU A 61 -21.91 6.98 -2.85
C LEU A 61 -22.37 8.21 -3.63
N MET A 62 -21.46 8.85 -4.37
CA MET A 62 -21.79 9.98 -5.24
C MET A 62 -22.82 9.58 -6.29
N LYS A 63 -22.65 8.43 -6.95
CA LYS A 63 -23.61 7.90 -7.93
C LYS A 63 -24.96 7.60 -7.30
N VAL A 64 -25.02 7.14 -6.05
CA VAL A 64 -26.30 6.96 -5.34
C VAL A 64 -27.03 8.30 -5.19
N PHE A 65 -26.36 9.36 -4.77
CA PHE A 65 -26.99 10.68 -4.64
C PHE A 65 -27.36 11.31 -5.99
N GLU A 66 -26.53 11.16 -7.00
CA GLU A 66 -26.79 11.70 -8.33
C GLU A 66 -27.93 10.96 -9.04
N ILE A 67 -27.94 9.63 -9.02
CA ILE A 67 -28.92 8.82 -9.77
C ILE A 67 -30.22 8.63 -8.99
N ARG A 68 -30.15 8.29 -7.70
CA ARG A 68 -31.35 7.96 -6.89
C ARG A 68 -32.03 9.21 -6.35
N LEU A 69 -31.26 10.18 -5.85
CA LEU A 69 -31.81 11.42 -5.27
C LEU A 69 -31.89 12.57 -6.27
N LYS A 70 -31.36 12.40 -7.50
CA LYS A 70 -31.36 13.40 -8.59
C LYS A 70 -30.72 14.73 -8.18
N PHE A 71 -29.73 14.69 -7.30
CA PHE A 71 -28.98 15.89 -6.90
C PHE A 71 -28.02 16.33 -8.00
N SER A 72 -27.73 17.63 -8.05
CA SER A 72 -26.71 18.15 -8.95
C SER A 72 -25.35 17.56 -8.59
N ARG A 73 -24.49 17.36 -9.60
CA ARG A 73 -23.18 16.72 -9.44
C ARG A 73 -22.35 17.32 -8.31
N GLY A 74 -22.37 18.65 -8.16
CA GLY A 74 -21.68 19.35 -7.08
C GLY A 74 -22.26 19.06 -5.69
N LEU A 75 -23.59 18.98 -5.56
CA LEU A 75 -24.25 18.62 -4.29
C LEU A 75 -24.00 17.15 -3.93
N SER A 76 -24.09 16.25 -4.89
CA SER A 76 -23.79 14.82 -4.71
C SER A 76 -22.35 14.60 -4.25
N LEU A 77 -21.39 15.34 -4.83
CA LEU A 77 -19.99 15.31 -4.44
C LEU A 77 -19.82 15.76 -2.99
N LEU A 78 -20.33 16.94 -2.64
CA LEU A 78 -20.21 17.50 -1.28
C LEU A 78 -20.82 16.57 -0.22
N LEU A 79 -22.04 16.07 -0.44
CA LEU A 79 -22.69 15.15 0.51
C LEU A 79 -21.90 13.85 0.68
N SER A 80 -21.38 13.29 -0.41
CA SER A 80 -20.60 12.05 -0.35
C SER A 80 -19.32 12.22 0.44
N PHE A 81 -18.62 13.34 0.25
CA PHE A 81 -17.44 13.68 1.04
C PHE A 81 -17.76 13.84 2.52
N ILE A 82 -18.81 14.60 2.85
CA ILE A 82 -19.23 14.81 4.24
C ILE A 82 -19.53 13.47 4.92
N ILE A 83 -20.29 12.59 4.26
CA ILE A 83 -20.67 11.29 4.82
C ILE A 83 -19.44 10.40 5.00
N ILE A 84 -18.57 10.28 4.00
CA ILE A 84 -17.35 9.46 4.10
C ILE A 84 -16.42 9.99 5.20
N ILE A 85 -16.20 11.29 5.28
CA ILE A 85 -15.35 11.91 6.30
C ILE A 85 -15.93 11.66 7.69
N LEU A 86 -17.24 11.88 7.87
CA LEU A 86 -17.91 11.66 9.15
C LEU A 86 -17.81 10.19 9.57
N LEU A 87 -18.10 9.26 8.65
CA LEU A 87 -18.05 7.83 8.90
C LEU A 87 -16.62 7.37 9.23
N THR A 88 -15.61 7.95 8.56
CA THR A 88 -14.19 7.69 8.84
C THR A 88 -13.78 8.21 10.22
N ILE A 89 -14.16 9.44 10.58
CA ILE A 89 -13.86 10.02 11.91
C ILE A 89 -14.52 9.19 13.02
N LEU A 90 -15.77 8.75 12.82
CA LEU A 90 -16.46 7.89 13.77
C LEU A 90 -15.72 6.56 13.97
N ASN A 91 -15.31 5.89 12.88
CA ASN A 91 -14.53 4.65 12.97
C ASN A 91 -13.21 4.87 13.71
N ILE A 92 -12.46 5.94 13.38
CA ILE A 92 -11.18 6.23 14.04
C ILE A 92 -11.40 6.56 15.52
N LYS A 93 -12.44 7.30 15.88
CA LYS A 93 -12.70 7.72 17.26
C LYS A 93 -13.22 6.59 18.15
N PHE A 94 -14.03 5.69 17.62
CA PHE A 94 -14.67 4.63 18.42
C PHE A 94 -13.98 3.28 18.28
N LEU A 95 -13.68 2.86 17.05
CA LEU A 95 -13.13 1.54 16.77
C LEU A 95 -11.66 1.45 17.21
N LEU A 96 -10.86 2.46 16.86
CA LEU A 96 -9.42 2.44 17.07
C LEU A 96 -9.02 2.40 18.55
N PRO A 97 -9.58 3.25 19.45
CA PRO A 97 -9.27 3.17 20.86
C PRO A 97 -9.74 1.87 21.50
N GLY A 98 -10.87 1.31 21.03
CA GLY A 98 -11.36 0.01 21.47
C GLY A 98 -10.35 -1.11 21.16
N ILE A 99 -9.80 -1.14 19.95
CA ILE A 99 -8.78 -2.11 19.54
C ILE A 99 -7.50 -1.96 20.38
N ILE A 100 -7.02 -0.72 20.55
CA ILE A 100 -5.81 -0.43 21.33
C ILE A 100 -6.00 -0.86 22.79
N SER A 101 -7.16 -0.55 23.39
CA SER A 101 -7.50 -0.94 24.76
C SER A 101 -7.55 -2.47 24.90
N ASN A 102 -8.23 -3.17 23.99
CA ASN A 102 -8.33 -4.63 24.03
C ASN A 102 -6.97 -5.31 23.88
N LEU A 103 -6.11 -4.80 23.00
CA LEU A 103 -4.75 -5.32 22.84
C LEU A 103 -3.89 -5.04 24.08
N LYS A 104 -4.01 -3.86 24.68
CA LYS A 104 -3.33 -3.54 25.95
C LYS A 104 -3.74 -4.53 27.04
N THR A 105 -5.04 -4.76 27.21
CA THR A 105 -5.57 -5.74 28.17
C THR A 105 -5.06 -7.15 27.89
N LEU A 106 -4.97 -7.55 26.62
CA LEU A 106 -4.44 -8.87 26.24
C LEU A 106 -2.95 -9.01 26.57
N ILE A 107 -2.14 -7.97 26.32
CA ILE A 107 -0.72 -7.92 26.70
C ILE A 107 -0.58 -8.04 28.21
N GLU A 108 -1.36 -7.26 28.97
CA GLU A 108 -1.33 -7.25 30.44
C GLU A 108 -1.82 -8.59 31.03
N ALA A 109 -2.74 -9.28 30.36
CA ALA A 109 -3.24 -10.59 30.78
C ALA A 109 -2.30 -11.74 30.41
N THR A 110 -1.37 -11.56 29.46
CA THR A 110 -0.48 -12.62 28.95
C THR A 110 0.31 -13.33 30.05
N PRO A 111 0.96 -12.64 31.01
CA PRO A 111 1.67 -13.31 32.10
C PRO A 111 0.75 -14.20 32.95
N SER A 112 -0.48 -13.74 33.22
CA SER A 112 -1.48 -14.49 34.00
C SER A 112 -2.01 -15.71 33.25
N PHE A 113 -2.24 -15.60 31.94
CA PHE A 113 -2.57 -16.77 31.11
C PHE A 113 -1.45 -17.80 31.13
N MET A 114 -0.20 -17.35 31.10
CA MET A 114 0.94 -18.26 31.08
C MET A 114 1.15 -18.96 32.43
N SER A 115 0.98 -18.26 33.54
CA SER A 115 1.07 -18.88 34.87
C SER A 115 -0.01 -19.96 35.07
N LYS A 116 -1.25 -19.70 34.62
CA LYS A 116 -2.33 -20.70 34.65
C LYS A 116 -2.07 -21.88 33.72
N THR A 117 -1.46 -21.64 32.57
CA THR A 117 -1.05 -22.70 31.64
C THR A 117 0.04 -23.59 32.26
N MET A 118 0.98 -22.99 32.99
CA MET A 118 2.00 -23.73 33.74
C MET A 118 1.38 -24.59 34.83
N GLU A 119 0.47 -24.04 35.63
CA GLU A 119 -0.26 -24.79 36.67
C GLU A 119 -1.05 -25.97 36.07
N PHE A 120 -1.70 -25.77 34.92
CA PHE A 120 -2.38 -26.84 34.20
C PHE A 120 -1.41 -27.94 33.74
N ILE A 121 -0.27 -27.55 33.18
CA ILE A 121 0.77 -28.50 32.77
C ILE A 121 1.29 -29.29 33.97
N GLU A 122 1.53 -28.64 35.11
CA GLU A 122 2.02 -29.30 36.31
C GLU A 122 1.02 -30.26 36.94
N ASN A 123 -0.28 -29.97 36.84
CA ASN A 123 -1.35 -30.77 37.43
C ASN A 123 -1.80 -31.95 36.54
N TYR A 124 -1.69 -31.83 35.22
CA TYR A 124 -2.21 -32.82 34.28
C TYR A 124 -1.13 -33.63 33.54
N ILE A 125 0.10 -33.14 33.45
CA ILE A 125 1.22 -33.91 32.88
C ILE A 125 1.91 -34.68 34.03
N THR A 126 1.57 -35.96 34.15
CA THR A 126 2.15 -36.88 35.15
C THR A 126 3.47 -37.53 34.70
N ASN A 127 3.88 -37.35 33.44
CA ASN A 127 5.13 -37.91 32.93
C ASN A 127 6.31 -37.00 33.27
N ASP A 128 7.14 -37.44 34.22
CA ASP A 128 8.32 -36.71 34.71
C ASP A 128 9.32 -36.37 33.60
N THR A 129 9.45 -37.20 32.58
CA THR A 129 10.36 -36.97 31.44
C THR A 129 9.92 -35.75 30.63
N VAL A 130 8.61 -35.62 30.42
CA VAL A 130 8.03 -34.50 29.66
C VAL A 130 8.11 -33.22 30.48
N LYS A 131 7.81 -33.28 31.79
CA LYS A 131 7.91 -32.14 32.70
C LYS A 131 9.35 -31.63 32.79
N TYR A 132 10.32 -32.53 32.94
CA TYR A 132 11.74 -32.20 32.94
C TYR A 132 12.19 -31.60 31.61
N TRP A 133 11.74 -32.14 30.47
CA TRP A 133 12.08 -31.59 29.15
C TRP A 133 11.51 -30.18 28.94
N ILE A 134 10.28 -29.91 29.38
CA ILE A 134 9.66 -28.57 29.29
C ILE A 134 10.40 -27.55 30.16
N GLN A 135 10.72 -27.91 31.41
CA GLN A 135 11.44 -27.05 32.34
C GLN A 135 12.89 -26.83 31.90
N ASN A 136 13.63 -27.88 31.56
CA ASN A 136 15.05 -27.80 31.22
C ASN A 136 15.33 -27.02 29.91
N ASN A 137 14.35 -26.95 29.00
CA ASN A 137 14.47 -26.18 27.75
C ASN A 137 13.90 -24.76 27.84
N ASN A 138 13.37 -24.34 29.00
CA ASN A 138 12.66 -23.08 29.23
C ASN A 138 11.62 -22.79 28.13
N ILE A 139 10.89 -23.82 27.70
CA ILE A 139 9.96 -23.71 26.55
C ILE A 139 8.82 -22.72 26.88
N ILE A 140 8.32 -22.77 28.11
CA ILE A 140 7.26 -21.90 28.63
C ILE A 140 7.74 -20.44 28.59
N ASP A 141 8.92 -20.14 29.13
CA ASP A 141 9.45 -18.77 29.13
C ASP A 141 9.69 -18.22 27.73
N LYS A 142 10.18 -19.06 26.80
CA LYS A 142 10.37 -18.69 25.40
C LYS A 142 9.04 -18.42 24.71
N ILE A 143 8.01 -19.23 24.94
CA ILE A 143 6.67 -19.00 24.40
C ILE A 143 6.09 -17.70 24.98
N ASN A 144 6.25 -17.45 26.28
CA ASN A 144 5.76 -16.25 26.94
C ASN A 144 6.42 -14.99 26.35
N ALA A 145 7.75 -14.99 26.26
CA ALA A 145 8.51 -13.90 25.67
C ALA A 145 8.14 -13.66 24.20
N ASN A 146 7.98 -14.72 23.41
CA ASN A 146 7.55 -14.58 22.01
C ASN A 146 6.13 -14.02 21.89
N MET A 147 5.18 -14.52 22.69
CA MET A 147 3.81 -14.01 22.68
C MET A 147 3.77 -12.53 23.07
N TYR A 148 4.45 -12.17 24.16
CA TYR A 148 4.57 -10.78 24.59
C TYR A 148 5.19 -9.90 23.50
N ASN A 149 6.27 -10.35 22.85
CA ASN A 149 6.93 -9.62 21.78
C ASN A 149 6.04 -9.44 20.55
N ILE A 150 5.30 -10.48 20.13
CA ILE A 150 4.36 -10.39 19.00
C ILE A 150 3.26 -9.38 19.31
N LEU A 151 2.61 -9.50 20.47
CA LEU A 151 1.54 -8.59 20.86
C LEU A 151 2.04 -7.16 21.01
N SER A 152 3.21 -6.96 21.62
CA SER A 152 3.84 -5.64 21.77
C SER A 152 4.23 -5.03 20.41
N THR A 153 4.69 -5.86 19.47
CA THR A 153 5.00 -5.40 18.10
C THR A 153 3.74 -4.97 17.37
N ILE A 154 2.64 -5.70 17.51
CA ILE A 154 1.34 -5.31 16.93
C ILE A 154 0.85 -4.01 17.57
N PHE A 155 0.93 -3.89 18.90
CA PHE A 155 0.52 -2.70 19.64
C PHE A 155 1.32 -1.45 19.23
N THR A 156 2.65 -1.56 19.21
CA THR A 156 3.53 -0.46 18.77
C THR A 156 3.31 -0.12 17.29
N SER A 157 3.08 -1.11 16.43
CA SER A 157 2.74 -0.88 15.02
C SER A 157 1.43 -0.11 14.88
N LEU A 158 0.38 -0.47 15.64
CA LEU A 158 -0.88 0.27 15.65
C LEU A 158 -0.71 1.71 16.12
N LEU A 159 0.06 1.94 17.20
CA LEU A 159 0.40 3.30 17.67
C LEU A 159 1.21 4.09 16.63
N SER A 160 2.12 3.43 15.91
CA SER A 160 2.90 4.08 14.85
C SER A 160 2.02 4.48 13.67
N ILE A 161 1.03 3.65 13.30
CA ILE A 161 0.05 3.96 12.25
C ILE A 161 -0.72 5.20 12.66
N THR A 162 -1.24 5.28 13.90
CA THR A 162 -1.99 6.45 14.36
C THR A 162 -1.15 7.74 14.32
N GLY A 163 0.12 7.68 14.73
CA GLY A 163 1.05 8.80 14.64
C GLY A 163 1.40 9.19 13.20
N SER A 164 1.59 8.20 12.32
CA SER A 164 1.94 8.42 10.90
C SER A 164 0.80 9.04 10.09
N LEU A 165 -0.46 8.74 10.43
CA LEU A 165 -1.64 9.37 9.84
C LEU A 165 -1.67 10.87 10.15
N ALA A 166 -1.30 11.27 11.37
CA ALA A 166 -1.16 12.67 11.76
C ALA A 166 0.02 13.36 11.07
N GLY A 167 1.17 12.68 10.92
CA GLY A 167 2.32 13.23 10.19
C GLY A 167 2.09 13.39 8.68
N SER A 168 1.15 12.63 8.10
CA SER A 168 0.85 12.63 6.67
C SER A 168 -0.28 13.56 6.25
N LEU A 169 -0.77 14.44 7.15
CA LEU A 169 -1.94 15.30 6.91
C LEU A 169 -1.88 16.06 5.58
N ILE A 170 -0.71 16.59 5.20
CA ILE A 170 -0.53 17.31 3.93
C ILE A 170 -0.80 16.41 2.71
N LYS A 171 -0.36 15.14 2.74
CA LYS A 171 -0.59 14.21 1.64
C LYS A 171 -2.06 13.82 1.55
N TRP A 172 -2.73 13.66 2.69
CA TRP A 172 -4.16 13.39 2.76
C TRP A 172 -4.99 14.56 2.26
N THR A 173 -4.70 15.79 2.68
CA THR A 173 -5.43 16.99 2.22
C THR A 173 -5.26 17.20 0.72
N LEU A 174 -4.04 17.07 0.19
CA LEU A 174 -3.80 17.11 -1.26
C LEU A 174 -4.56 15.98 -1.98
N GLY A 175 -4.54 14.76 -1.42
CA GLY A 175 -5.31 13.64 -1.93
C GLY A 175 -6.82 13.94 -1.99
N PHE A 176 -7.38 14.53 -0.94
CA PHE A 176 -8.79 14.94 -0.91
C PHE A 176 -9.11 15.97 -1.99
N VAL A 177 -8.28 17.01 -2.15
CA VAL A 177 -8.45 18.01 -3.22
C VAL A 177 -8.39 17.33 -4.59
N ILE A 178 -7.38 16.51 -4.85
CA ILE A 178 -7.22 15.79 -6.12
C ILE A 178 -8.42 14.87 -6.39
N SER A 179 -8.91 14.17 -5.38
CA SER A 179 -10.07 13.28 -5.50
C SER A 179 -11.34 14.03 -5.86
N ALA A 180 -11.55 15.24 -5.29
CA ALA A 180 -12.69 16.08 -5.62
C ALA A 180 -12.64 16.54 -7.08
N TYR A 181 -11.47 16.98 -7.56
CA TYR A 181 -11.28 17.32 -8.97
C TYR A 181 -11.51 16.11 -9.88
N TYR A 182 -10.97 14.95 -9.52
CA TYR A 182 -11.11 13.72 -10.31
C TYR A 182 -12.58 13.30 -10.44
N LEU A 183 -13.35 13.34 -9.36
CA LEU A 183 -14.78 13.00 -9.38
C LEU A 183 -15.62 14.05 -10.11
N TYR A 184 -15.32 15.32 -9.90
CA TYR A 184 -16.00 16.41 -10.59
C TYR A 184 -15.84 16.28 -12.11
N ASP A 185 -14.65 15.92 -12.59
CA ASP A 185 -14.33 15.86 -14.02
C ASP A 185 -14.02 14.45 -14.56
N GLN A 186 -14.66 13.43 -13.97
CA GLN A 186 -14.34 12.02 -14.24
C GLN A 186 -14.45 11.64 -15.73
N GLU A 187 -15.35 12.29 -16.48
CA GLU A 187 -15.61 12.01 -17.89
C GLU A 187 -14.45 12.46 -18.78
N HIS A 188 -13.92 13.65 -18.54
CA HIS A 188 -12.76 14.16 -19.28
C HIS A 188 -11.52 13.34 -18.94
N PHE A 189 -11.36 12.92 -17.69
CA PHE A 189 -10.27 12.02 -17.29
C PHE A 189 -10.29 10.69 -18.07
N ILE A 190 -11.46 10.05 -18.20
CA ILE A 190 -11.61 8.82 -18.99
C ILE A 190 -11.30 9.08 -20.47
N LEU A 191 -11.74 10.21 -21.02
CA LEU A 191 -11.45 10.58 -22.41
C LEU A 191 -9.95 10.80 -22.65
N TYR A 192 -9.25 11.51 -21.76
CA TYR A 192 -7.81 11.71 -21.85
C TYR A 192 -7.04 10.41 -21.70
N PHE A 193 -7.46 9.53 -20.78
CA PHE A 193 -6.86 8.22 -20.62
C PHE A 193 -6.99 7.37 -21.89
N LYS A 194 -8.18 7.34 -22.50
CA LYS A 194 -8.39 6.65 -23.79
C LYS A 194 -7.51 7.23 -24.89
N LYS A 195 -7.42 8.56 -25.00
CA LYS A 195 -6.53 9.23 -25.97
C LYS A 195 -5.07 8.85 -25.76
N LEU A 196 -4.58 8.86 -24.52
CA LEU A 196 -3.21 8.44 -24.19
C LEU A 196 -2.97 6.97 -24.53
N MET A 197 -3.92 6.08 -24.24
CA MET A 197 -3.80 4.67 -24.59
C MET A 197 -3.73 4.47 -26.11
N TYR A 198 -4.54 5.18 -26.90
CA TYR A 198 -4.44 5.12 -28.35
C TYR A 198 -3.11 5.67 -28.89
N MET A 199 -2.58 6.73 -28.28
CA MET A 199 -1.26 7.29 -28.64
C MET A 199 -0.12 6.33 -28.33
N ILE A 200 -0.15 5.66 -27.17
CA ILE A 200 0.92 4.76 -26.73
C ILE A 200 0.82 3.40 -27.43
N LEU A 201 -0.38 2.85 -27.59
CA LEU A 201 -0.59 1.45 -27.97
C LEU A 201 -0.97 1.23 -29.45
N LYS A 202 -1.14 2.27 -30.27
CA LYS A 202 -1.81 2.21 -31.59
C LYS A 202 -3.28 1.75 -31.46
N GLU A 203 -4.13 2.13 -32.41
CA GLU A 203 -5.59 1.93 -32.32
C GLU A 203 -6.00 0.48 -32.03
N ASP A 204 -5.43 -0.50 -32.73
CA ASP A 204 -5.81 -1.91 -32.57
C ASP A 204 -5.59 -2.48 -31.17
N ARG A 205 -4.44 -2.15 -30.55
CA ARG A 205 -4.13 -2.63 -29.19
C ARG A 205 -4.79 -1.77 -28.13
N GLY A 206 -4.97 -0.47 -28.40
CA GLY A 206 -5.69 0.44 -27.51
C GLY A 206 -7.15 0.03 -27.35
N ASN A 207 -7.83 -0.35 -28.45
CA ASN A 207 -9.21 -0.84 -28.40
C ASN A 207 -9.34 -2.10 -27.55
N LYS A 208 -8.47 -3.09 -27.75
CA LYS A 208 -8.43 -4.32 -26.94
C LYS A 208 -8.20 -4.04 -25.45
N PHE A 209 -7.31 -3.08 -25.14
CA PHE A 209 -7.03 -2.71 -23.76
C PHE A 209 -8.24 -2.02 -23.08
N ILE A 210 -8.92 -1.12 -23.80
CA ILE A 210 -10.12 -0.44 -23.30
C ILE A 210 -11.29 -1.42 -23.15
N GLU A 211 -11.45 -2.36 -24.07
CA GLU A 211 -12.46 -3.41 -24.00
C GLU A 211 -12.25 -4.31 -22.77
N LEU A 212 -11.00 -4.68 -22.49
CA LEU A 212 -10.64 -5.41 -21.29
C LEU A 212 -10.97 -4.63 -20.01
N LEU A 213 -10.66 -3.34 -19.94
CA LEU A 213 -11.04 -2.48 -18.82
C LEU A 213 -12.55 -2.36 -18.62
N ASN A 214 -13.31 -2.16 -19.70
CA ASN A 214 -14.78 -2.11 -19.63
C ASN A 214 -15.37 -3.45 -19.18
N THR A 215 -14.74 -4.56 -19.56
CA THR A 215 -15.16 -5.89 -19.10
C THR A 215 -14.95 -6.05 -17.60
N PHE A 216 -13.80 -5.62 -17.07
CA PHE A 216 -13.55 -5.60 -15.63
C PHE A 216 -14.55 -4.73 -14.87
N ASP A 217 -14.84 -3.52 -15.37
CA ASP A 217 -15.82 -2.62 -14.75
C ASP A 217 -17.23 -3.23 -14.72
N LYS A 218 -17.66 -3.87 -15.82
CA LYS A 218 -18.93 -4.60 -15.88
C LYS A 218 -18.98 -5.79 -14.92
N MET A 219 -17.90 -6.57 -14.81
CA MET A 219 -17.85 -7.68 -13.87
C MET A 219 -17.95 -7.17 -12.42
N ILE A 220 -17.22 -6.12 -12.06
CA ILE A 220 -17.22 -5.57 -10.70
C ILE A 220 -18.54 -4.86 -10.37
N GLY A 221 -19.15 -4.14 -11.32
CA GLY A 221 -20.41 -3.42 -11.12
C GLY A 221 -21.68 -4.30 -11.23
N SER A 222 -21.54 -5.55 -11.67
CA SER A 222 -22.61 -6.56 -11.70
C SER A 222 -22.73 -7.35 -10.40
N TYR A 223 -21.81 -7.16 -9.45
CA TYR A 223 -21.84 -7.71 -8.09
C TYR A 223 -22.01 -6.58 -7.08
#